data_AF-A0A9E5TTI7-F1
#
_entry.id   AF-A0A9E5TTI7-F1
#
_cell.length_a   1.000
_cell.length_b   1.000
_cell.length_c   1.000
_cell.angle_alpha   90.00
_cell.angle_beta   90.00
_cell.angle_gamma   90.00
#
_symmetry.space_group_name_H-M   'P 1'
#
loop_
_entity.id
_entity.type
_entity.pdbx_description
1 polymer ?
#
loop_
_entity_poly.entity_id
_entity_poly.type
_entity_poly.pdbx_seq_one_letter_code
_entity_poly.pdbx_strand_id
1 'polypeptide(L)'
;ISEAVTRVALARTDIHFVLTHKGRTVFNLPPAENRAQRIGEFYGREVADNLIPLRWQSPELEIEGHLLPPWVDRRTTRMQYTYVNGRYVRNKTLMHAIAEAYRGMMTSGRRPVCFVFLTLEPRAVDVNVHPTKLEVRFRQGRQMHGQLLAAMRECLREAKITPQVALSGEEEDERVQGVR
;
A
#
# COMPACT_ATOMS: atom_id res chain seq x y z
N ILE A 1 -8.35 -14.93 9.87
CA ILE A 1 -9.74 -14.62 9.42
C ILE A 1 -9.92 -13.11 9.26
N SER A 2 -9.75 -12.29 10.32
CA SER A 2 -9.89 -10.82 10.25
C SER A 2 -9.14 -10.17 9.07
N GLU A 3 -7.83 -10.43 8.91
CA GLU A 3 -7.05 -9.91 7.77
C GLU A 3 -7.58 -10.35 6.38
N ALA A 4 -8.14 -11.56 6.28
CA ALA A 4 -8.72 -12.01 5.01
C ALA A 4 -9.99 -11.21 4.68
N VAL A 5 -10.83 -10.94 5.69
CA VAL A 5 -12.01 -10.07 5.54
C VAL A 5 -11.58 -8.66 5.17
N THR A 6 -10.55 -8.10 5.83
CA THR A 6 -10.02 -6.77 5.51
C THR A 6 -9.62 -6.66 4.04
N ARG A 7 -8.89 -7.64 3.50
CA ARG A 7 -8.48 -7.64 2.07
C ARG A 7 -9.66 -7.64 1.12
N VAL A 8 -10.70 -8.42 1.41
CA VAL A 8 -11.88 -8.48 0.54
C VAL A 8 -12.70 -7.20 0.66
N ALA A 9 -12.89 -6.68 1.87
CA ALA A 9 -13.65 -5.47 2.13
C ALA A 9 -13.00 -4.21 1.51
N LEU A 10 -11.66 -4.12 1.51
CA LEU A 10 -10.93 -3.05 0.85
C LEU A 10 -11.08 -3.08 -0.69
N ALA A 11 -11.23 -4.27 -1.28
CA ALA A 11 -11.46 -4.42 -2.72
C ALA A 11 -12.92 -4.15 -3.14
N ARG A 12 -13.87 -4.26 -2.20
CA ARG A 12 -15.33 -4.18 -2.45
C ARG A 12 -16.00 -3.23 -1.47
N THR A 13 -16.09 -1.95 -1.85
CA THR A 13 -16.77 -0.93 -1.06
C THR A 13 -18.29 -1.09 -1.08
N ASP A 14 -18.83 -1.72 -2.12
CA ASP A 14 -20.26 -1.93 -2.38
C ASP A 14 -20.92 -3.01 -1.51
N ILE A 15 -20.14 -3.84 -0.82
CA ILE A 15 -20.64 -4.97 -0.03
C ILE A 15 -20.65 -4.64 1.46
N HIS A 16 -21.69 -5.08 2.17
CA HIS A 16 -21.74 -5.09 3.64
C HIS A 16 -20.99 -6.30 4.20
N PHE A 17 -19.97 -6.07 5.03
CA PHE A 17 -19.26 -7.14 5.75
C PHE A 17 -19.59 -7.13 7.24
N VAL A 18 -19.95 -8.29 7.78
CA VAL A 18 -20.09 -8.51 9.23
C VAL A 18 -19.18 -9.66 9.62
N LEU A 19 -18.29 -9.43 10.58
CA LEU A 19 -17.44 -10.46 11.18
C LEU A 19 -17.73 -10.54 12.67
N THR A 20 -18.17 -11.70 13.14
CA THR A 20 -18.38 -11.98 14.56
C THR A 20 -17.36 -13.02 15.05
N HIS A 21 -16.91 -12.87 16.29
CA HIS A 21 -16.03 -13.84 16.95
C HIS A 21 -16.46 -14.00 18.40
N LYS A 22 -16.82 -15.23 18.80
CA LYS A 22 -17.30 -15.57 20.15
C LYS A 22 -18.43 -14.64 20.63
N GLY A 23 -19.42 -14.40 19.76
CA GLY A 23 -20.59 -13.57 20.07
C GLY A 23 -20.35 -12.06 20.06
N ARG A 24 -19.11 -11.59 19.82
CA ARG A 24 -18.80 -10.16 19.68
C ARG A 24 -18.60 -9.79 18.22
N THR A 25 -19.17 -8.67 17.81
CA THR A 25 -18.92 -8.09 16.49
C THR A 25 -17.52 -7.51 16.43
N VAL A 26 -16.69 -8.06 15.55
CA VAL A 26 -15.33 -7.59 15.26
C VAL A 26 -15.36 -6.52 14.17
N PHE A 27 -16.12 -6.76 13.10
CA PHE A 27 -16.36 -5.81 12.03
C PHE A 27 -17.86 -5.71 11.74
N ASN A 28 -18.33 -4.50 11.54
CA ASN A 28 -19.63 -4.19 10.93
C ASN A 28 -19.40 -3.05 9.95
N LEU A 29 -19.28 -3.40 8.68
CA LEU A 29 -18.80 -2.54 7.61
C LEU A 29 -19.89 -2.43 6.54
N PRO A 30 -20.89 -1.54 6.71
CA PRO A 30 -21.91 -1.31 5.69
C PRO A 30 -21.28 -0.87 4.36
N PRO A 31 -22.02 -0.87 3.24
CA PRO A 31 -21.49 -0.35 1.98
C PRO A 31 -20.92 1.06 2.18
N ALA A 32 -19.71 1.27 1.70
CA ALA A 32 -19.02 2.56 1.74
C ALA A 32 -19.18 3.27 0.39
N GLU A 33 -19.33 4.58 0.43
CA GLU A 33 -19.47 5.43 -0.76
C GLU A 33 -18.22 5.38 -1.64
N ASN A 34 -17.04 5.29 -1.01
CA ASN A 34 -15.76 5.23 -1.70
C ASN A 34 -14.70 4.47 -0.89
N ARG A 35 -13.55 4.23 -1.54
CA ARG A 35 -12.44 3.48 -0.92
C ARG A 35 -11.81 4.23 0.26
N ALA A 36 -11.77 5.56 0.24
CA ALA A 36 -11.21 6.34 1.34
C ALA A 36 -12.01 6.13 2.64
N GLN A 37 -13.35 6.16 2.56
CA GLN A 37 -14.23 5.84 3.67
C GLN A 37 -13.96 4.43 4.21
N ARG A 38 -13.94 3.42 3.32
CA ARG A 38 -13.66 2.02 3.70
C ARG A 38 -12.30 1.86 4.39
N ILE A 39 -11.27 2.57 3.90
CA ILE A 39 -9.93 2.56 4.52
C ILE A 39 -9.99 3.19 5.92
N GLY A 40 -10.68 4.32 6.07
CA GLY A 40 -10.85 5.00 7.36
C GLY A 40 -11.55 4.14 8.42
N GLU A 41 -12.55 3.35 8.03
CA GLU A 41 -13.24 2.41 8.92
C GLU A 41 -12.30 1.33 9.50
N PHE A 42 -11.25 0.94 8.77
CA PHE A 42 -10.27 -0.06 9.24
C PHE A 42 -9.13 0.54 10.06
N TYR A 43 -8.65 1.72 9.69
CA TYR A 43 -7.38 2.25 10.22
C TYR A 43 -7.50 3.57 10.98
N GLY A 44 -8.71 4.10 11.12
CA GLY A 44 -9.00 5.29 11.90
C GLY A 44 -8.48 6.58 11.28
N ARG A 45 -8.57 7.66 12.07
CA ARG A 45 -8.30 9.05 11.62
C ARG A 45 -6.86 9.29 11.17
N GLU A 46 -5.87 8.68 11.85
CA GLU A 46 -4.45 8.80 11.47
C GLU A 46 -4.24 8.52 9.97
N VAL A 47 -4.86 7.43 9.47
CA VAL A 47 -4.76 7.05 8.06
C VAL A 47 -5.74 7.87 7.22
N ALA A 48 -7.01 7.98 7.63
CA ALA A 48 -8.05 8.64 6.84
C ALA A 48 -7.73 10.09 6.49
N ASP A 49 -7.20 10.84 7.45
CA ASP A 49 -6.91 12.28 7.29
C ASP A 49 -5.69 12.55 6.40
N ASN A 50 -4.89 11.52 6.12
CA ASN A 50 -3.63 11.62 5.37
C ASN A 50 -3.70 10.93 3.99
N LEU A 51 -4.88 10.47 3.54
CA LEU A 51 -5.01 9.78 2.26
C LEU A 51 -4.78 10.72 1.08
N ILE A 52 -3.75 10.43 0.29
CA ILE A 52 -3.44 11.12 -0.95
C ILE A 52 -4.00 10.30 -2.12
N PRO A 53 -4.99 10.79 -2.88
CA PRO A 53 -5.59 10.04 -3.97
C PRO A 53 -4.58 9.81 -5.11
N LEU A 54 -4.39 8.55 -5.49
CA LEU A 54 -3.59 8.13 -6.63
C LEU A 54 -4.51 7.83 -7.81
N ARG A 55 -4.29 8.49 -8.95
CA ARG A 55 -4.96 8.21 -10.22
C ARG A 55 -3.97 8.32 -11.35
N TRP A 56 -3.88 7.27 -12.16
CA TRP A 56 -3.06 7.24 -13.36
C TRP A 56 -3.65 6.23 -14.35
N GLN A 57 -3.60 6.52 -15.64
CA GLN A 57 -4.12 5.62 -16.66
C GLN A 57 -3.29 5.64 -17.93
N SER A 58 -3.33 4.52 -18.62
CA SER A 58 -2.84 4.30 -19.99
C SER A 58 -3.77 3.30 -20.68
N PRO A 59 -3.66 3.08 -22.00
CA PRO A 59 -4.53 2.16 -22.72
C PRO A 59 -4.56 0.72 -22.16
N GLU A 60 -3.46 0.26 -21.55
CA GLU A 60 -3.31 -1.13 -21.07
C GLU A 60 -3.41 -1.28 -19.55
N LEU A 61 -3.37 -0.17 -18.81
CA LEU A 61 -3.27 -0.16 -17.35
C LEU A 61 -3.92 1.07 -16.74
N GLU A 62 -4.80 0.85 -15.79
CA GLU A 62 -5.34 1.84 -14.86
C GLU A 62 -4.79 1.58 -13.45
N ILE A 63 -4.37 2.66 -12.78
CA ILE A 63 -3.87 2.65 -11.42
C ILE A 63 -4.71 3.64 -10.61
N GLU A 64 -5.46 3.12 -9.65
CA GLU A 64 -6.16 3.90 -8.65
C GLU A 64 -5.63 3.59 -7.25
N GLY A 65 -5.85 4.48 -6.30
CA GLY A 65 -5.52 4.15 -4.93
C GLY A 65 -5.42 5.33 -3.99
N HIS A 66 -4.83 5.06 -2.84
CA HIS A 66 -4.44 6.08 -1.88
C HIS A 66 -3.03 5.79 -1.37
N LEU A 67 -2.20 6.83 -1.41
CA LEU A 67 -0.88 6.86 -0.81
C LEU A 67 -0.96 7.56 0.55
N LEU A 68 -0.03 7.25 1.43
CA LEU A 68 0.15 8.00 2.67
C LEU A 68 1.48 8.74 2.63
N PRO A 69 1.58 9.91 3.28
CA PRO A 69 2.84 10.63 3.39
C PRO A 69 3.87 9.83 4.20
N PRO A 70 5.17 10.10 4.04
CA PRO A 70 6.25 9.32 4.64
C PRO A 70 6.28 9.35 6.17
N TRP A 71 5.64 10.32 6.82
CA TRP A 71 5.49 10.36 8.28
C TRP A 71 4.39 9.43 8.82
N VAL A 72 3.45 8.99 7.97
CA VAL A 72 2.48 7.94 8.29
C VAL A 72 2.99 6.61 7.77
N ASP A 73 3.85 5.98 8.57
CA ASP A 73 4.57 4.78 8.15
C ASP A 73 4.38 3.60 9.12
N ARG A 74 4.86 2.41 8.70
CA ARG A 74 4.89 1.21 9.54
C ARG A 74 6.27 0.54 9.52
N ARG A 75 6.55 -0.26 10.55
CA ARG A 75 7.76 -1.13 10.61
C ARG A 75 7.70 -2.33 9.64
N THR A 76 6.55 -2.60 9.03
CA THR A 76 6.35 -3.77 8.17
C THR A 76 5.56 -3.40 6.93
N THR A 77 5.66 -4.22 5.88
CA THR A 77 4.90 -4.08 4.63
C THR A 77 3.48 -4.66 4.72
N ARG A 78 2.92 -4.82 5.93
CA ARG A 78 1.56 -5.36 6.11
C ARG A 78 0.47 -4.41 5.62
N MET A 79 0.72 -3.10 5.67
CA MET A 79 -0.20 -2.08 5.17
C MET A 79 0.16 -1.57 3.76
N GLN A 80 0.80 -2.43 2.97
CA GLN A 80 0.96 -2.25 1.53
C GLN A 80 -0.05 -3.18 0.86
N TYR A 81 -1.23 -2.64 0.57
CA TYR A 81 -2.28 -3.38 -0.09
C TYR A 81 -2.22 -3.13 -1.58
N THR A 82 -1.82 -4.14 -2.35
CA THR A 82 -1.83 -4.09 -3.81
C THR A 82 -2.86 -5.06 -4.35
N TYR A 83 -3.70 -4.58 -5.26
CA TYR A 83 -4.75 -5.36 -5.92
C TYR A 83 -4.54 -5.37 -7.42
N VAL A 84 -4.78 -6.50 -8.06
CA VAL A 84 -4.80 -6.67 -9.51
C VAL A 84 -6.16 -7.25 -9.89
N ASN A 85 -6.93 -6.52 -10.69
CA ASN A 85 -8.28 -6.91 -11.11
C ASN A 85 -9.15 -7.36 -9.92
N GLY A 86 -9.11 -6.58 -8.83
CA GLY A 86 -9.86 -6.83 -7.60
C GLY A 86 -9.29 -7.93 -6.68
N ARG A 87 -8.19 -8.59 -7.04
CA ARG A 87 -7.55 -9.63 -6.21
C ARG A 87 -6.39 -9.05 -5.43
N TYR A 88 -6.31 -9.33 -4.14
CA TYR A 88 -5.13 -9.01 -3.35
C TYR A 88 -3.93 -9.80 -3.84
N VAL A 89 -2.81 -9.11 -4.08
CA VAL A 89 -1.58 -9.68 -4.62
C VAL A 89 -0.41 -9.24 -3.75
N ARG A 90 0.55 -10.14 -3.50
CA ARG A 90 1.90 -9.74 -3.09
C ARG A 90 2.86 -10.08 -4.22
N ASN A 91 3.41 -9.05 -4.85
CA ASN A 91 4.30 -9.23 -5.99
C ASN A 91 5.57 -8.37 -5.80
N LYS A 92 6.74 -8.98 -6.02
CA LYS A 92 8.05 -8.34 -5.80
C LYS A 92 8.25 -7.09 -6.66
N THR A 93 7.76 -7.10 -7.90
CA THR A 93 7.83 -5.96 -8.82
C THR A 93 7.05 -4.77 -8.27
N LEU A 94 5.81 -4.96 -7.81
CA LEU A 94 5.00 -3.89 -7.21
C LEU A 94 5.63 -3.38 -5.92
N MET A 95 6.04 -4.28 -5.03
CA MET A 95 6.67 -3.92 -3.76
C MET A 95 7.96 -3.13 -3.97
N HIS A 96 8.76 -3.49 -4.98
CA HIS A 96 9.96 -2.75 -5.34
C HIS A 96 9.61 -1.36 -5.89
N ALA A 97 8.60 -1.23 -6.76
CA ALA A 97 8.15 0.08 -7.25
C ALA A 97 7.69 1.00 -6.11
N ILE A 98 6.93 0.47 -5.15
CA ILE A 98 6.49 1.20 -3.96
C ILE A 98 7.69 1.66 -3.13
N ALA A 99 8.66 0.78 -2.88
CA ALA A 99 9.86 1.16 -2.12
C ALA A 99 10.67 2.26 -2.84
N GLU A 100 10.81 2.16 -4.16
CA GLU A 100 11.52 3.14 -4.99
C GLU A 100 10.81 4.48 -5.10
N ALA A 101 9.48 4.51 -5.01
CA ALA A 101 8.69 5.73 -5.01
C ALA A 101 8.94 6.55 -3.73
N TYR A 102 9.23 5.88 -2.61
CA TYR A 102 9.50 6.50 -1.29
C TYR A 102 10.99 6.61 -0.95
N ARG A 103 11.89 6.22 -1.86
CA ARG A 103 13.33 6.22 -1.60
C ARG A 103 13.80 7.63 -1.24
N GLY A 104 14.56 7.72 -0.14
CA GLY A 104 15.10 8.98 0.38
C GLY A 104 14.10 9.83 1.18
N MET A 105 12.84 9.40 1.33
CA MET A 105 11.82 10.13 2.09
C MET A 105 11.52 9.52 3.47
N MET A 106 12.12 8.37 3.78
CA MET A 106 11.78 7.60 4.98
C MET A 106 13.03 7.14 5.72
N THR A 107 12.95 7.09 7.05
CA THR A 107 13.99 6.54 7.92
C THR A 107 14.20 5.04 7.65
N SER A 108 15.43 4.57 7.90
CA SER A 108 15.75 3.14 7.79
C SER A 108 14.80 2.26 8.61
N GLY A 109 14.42 1.10 8.06
CA GLY A 109 13.49 0.17 8.69
C GLY A 109 12.01 0.57 8.65
N ARG A 110 11.67 1.78 8.17
CA ARG A 110 10.29 2.22 7.96
C ARG A 110 9.78 1.81 6.59
N ARG A 111 8.46 1.69 6.45
CA ARG A 111 7.76 1.23 5.24
C ARG A 111 6.53 2.08 4.98
N PRO A 112 6.28 2.49 3.72
CA PRO A 112 5.11 3.30 3.40
C PRO A 112 3.83 2.49 3.55
N VAL A 113 2.77 3.19 3.92
CA VAL A 113 1.38 2.71 3.86
C VAL A 113 0.80 3.10 2.51
N CYS A 114 0.17 2.15 1.82
CA CYS A 114 -0.48 2.43 0.55
C CYS A 114 -1.56 1.39 0.21
N PHE A 115 -2.52 1.83 -0.59
CA PHE A 115 -3.62 1.04 -1.11
C PHE A 115 -3.68 1.26 -2.63
N VAL A 116 -3.17 0.32 -3.41
CA VAL A 116 -3.02 0.45 -4.87
C VAL A 116 -3.88 -0.61 -5.56
N PHE A 117 -4.68 -0.18 -6.52
CA PHE A 117 -5.61 -0.99 -7.29
C PHE A 117 -5.25 -0.86 -8.77
N LEU A 118 -4.85 -1.98 -9.36
CA LEU A 118 -4.43 -2.09 -10.75
C LEU A 118 -5.53 -2.78 -11.54
N THR A 119 -6.00 -2.15 -12.62
CA THR A 119 -6.91 -2.75 -13.59
C THR A 119 -6.20 -2.87 -14.93
N LEU A 120 -6.13 -4.07 -15.47
CA LEU A 120 -5.48 -4.38 -16.74
C LEU A 120 -6.07 -5.62 -17.40
N GLU A 121 -5.78 -5.80 -18.69
CA GLU A 121 -6.26 -6.96 -19.42
C GLU A 121 -5.86 -8.28 -18.73
N PRO A 122 -6.79 -9.23 -18.51
CA PRO A 122 -6.49 -10.50 -17.85
C PRO A 122 -5.36 -11.29 -18.52
N ARG A 123 -5.16 -11.12 -19.82
CA ARG A 123 -4.09 -11.77 -20.59
C ARG A 123 -2.70 -11.25 -20.26
N ALA A 124 -2.57 -10.07 -19.66
CA ALA A 124 -1.31 -9.44 -19.28
C ALA A 124 -0.76 -9.95 -17.92
N VAL A 125 -1.58 -10.72 -17.17
CA VAL A 125 -1.28 -11.22 -15.83
C VAL A 125 -1.48 -12.73 -15.80
N ASP A 126 -0.44 -13.48 -15.44
CA ASP A 126 -0.55 -14.89 -15.14
C ASP A 126 -0.80 -15.10 -13.63
N VAL A 127 -1.93 -15.72 -13.32
CA VAL A 127 -2.39 -16.05 -11.95
C VAL A 127 -2.05 -17.50 -11.54
N ASN A 128 -1.48 -18.33 -12.43
CA ASN A 128 -1.24 -19.76 -12.21
C ASN A 128 0.09 -20.09 -11.50
N VAL A 129 0.72 -19.16 -10.78
CA VAL A 129 2.11 -19.34 -10.33
C VAL A 129 2.24 -20.04 -8.96
N HIS A 130 1.18 -20.16 -8.15
CA HIS A 130 1.25 -20.88 -6.87
C HIS A 130 -0.12 -21.39 -6.37
N PRO A 131 -0.20 -22.53 -5.64
CA PRO A 131 -1.45 -23.09 -5.11
C PRO A 131 -2.28 -22.16 -4.21
N THR A 132 -1.69 -21.10 -3.64
CA THR A 132 -2.38 -20.12 -2.77
C THR A 132 -2.87 -18.86 -3.48
N LYS A 133 -2.64 -18.70 -4.79
CA LYS A 133 -3.15 -17.61 -5.66
C LYS A 133 -2.78 -16.16 -5.23
N LEU A 134 -1.79 -15.99 -4.36
CA LEU A 134 -1.36 -14.68 -3.83
C LEU A 134 -0.26 -14.02 -4.66
N GLU A 135 0.41 -14.77 -5.54
CA GLU A 135 1.47 -14.27 -6.40
C GLU A 135 1.00 -14.29 -7.86
N VAL A 136 1.09 -13.15 -8.52
CA VAL A 136 0.84 -13.01 -9.96
C VAL A 136 2.14 -12.71 -10.68
N ARG A 137 2.27 -13.14 -11.93
CA ARG A 137 3.39 -12.77 -12.79
C ARG A 137 2.88 -11.88 -13.91
N PHE A 138 3.40 -10.66 -13.95
CA PHE A 138 3.17 -9.75 -15.08
C PHE A 138 3.99 -10.19 -16.28
N ARG A 139 3.38 -10.22 -17.47
CA ARG A 139 4.10 -10.51 -18.72
C ARG A 139 5.14 -9.44 -19.01
N GLN A 140 4.80 -8.18 -18.74
CA GLN A 140 5.67 -7.01 -18.90
C GLN A 140 6.06 -6.42 -17.54
N GLY A 141 6.72 -7.20 -16.67
CA GLY A 141 7.03 -6.78 -15.30
C GLY A 141 7.85 -5.48 -15.20
N ARG A 142 8.80 -5.24 -16.11
CA ARG A 142 9.59 -4.00 -16.12
C ARG A 142 8.73 -2.77 -16.43
N GLN A 143 7.81 -2.90 -17.38
CA GLN A 143 6.88 -1.83 -17.75
C GLN A 143 5.94 -1.52 -16.58
N MET A 144 5.35 -2.56 -15.97
CA MET A 144 4.50 -2.42 -14.78
C MET A 144 5.24 -1.71 -13.63
N HIS A 145 6.50 -2.07 -13.37
CA HIS A 145 7.35 -1.38 -12.39
C HIS A 145 7.49 0.11 -12.70
N GLY A 146 7.88 0.43 -13.94
CA GLY A 146 8.11 1.80 -14.37
C GLY A 146 6.85 2.68 -14.31
N GLN A 147 5.71 2.15 -14.78
CA GLN A 147 4.42 2.86 -14.77
C GLN A 147 3.95 3.12 -13.34
N LEU A 148 3.98 2.12 -12.46
CA LEU A 148 3.61 2.31 -11.05
C LEU A 148 4.54 3.30 -10.35
N LEU A 149 5.86 3.17 -10.56
CA LEU A 149 6.84 4.09 -9.97
C LEU A 149 6.60 5.54 -10.42
N ALA A 150 6.39 5.76 -11.72
CA ALA A 150 6.12 7.08 -12.27
C ALA A 150 4.82 7.67 -11.71
N ALA A 151 3.74 6.88 -11.70
CA ALA A 151 2.45 7.30 -11.16
C ALA A 151 2.54 7.71 -9.68
N MET A 152 3.22 6.91 -8.85
CA MET A 152 3.39 7.23 -7.44
C MET A 152 4.27 8.45 -7.20
N ARG A 153 5.38 8.59 -7.93
CA ARG A 153 6.26 9.77 -7.80
C ARG A 153 5.55 11.05 -8.20
N GLU A 154 4.78 11.01 -9.28
CA GLU A 154 4.01 12.16 -9.72
C GLU A 154 2.96 12.55 -8.69
N CYS A 155 2.19 11.59 -8.18
CA CYS A 155 1.20 11.81 -7.12
C CYS A 155 1.83 12.42 -5.85
N LEU A 156 2.96 11.89 -5.38
CA LEU A 156 3.67 12.42 -4.20
C LEU A 156 4.22 13.83 -4.46
N ARG A 157 4.72 14.11 -5.66
CA ARG A 157 5.21 15.43 -6.07
C ARG A 157 4.09 16.46 -6.11
N GLU A 158 2.93 16.12 -6.68
CA GLU A 158 1.75 16.98 -6.73
C GLU A 158 1.21 17.29 -5.33
N ALA A 159 1.22 16.29 -4.45
CA ALA A 159 0.88 16.45 -3.03
C ALA A 159 1.94 17.21 -2.22
N LYS A 160 3.01 17.72 -2.87
CA LYS A 160 4.14 18.44 -2.25
C LYS A 160 4.82 17.64 -1.13
N ILE A 161 4.79 16.32 -1.25
CA ILE A 161 5.52 15.43 -0.36
C ILE A 161 6.97 15.44 -0.80
N THR A 162 7.78 16.22 -0.10
CA THR A 162 9.21 16.31 -0.35
C THR A 162 9.99 15.34 0.54
N PRO A 163 11.13 14.84 0.07
CA PRO A 163 12.09 14.17 0.94
C PRO A 163 12.48 15.12 2.08
N GLN A 164 12.10 14.79 3.30
CA GLN A 164 12.79 15.35 4.46
C GLN A 164 14.16 14.66 4.46
N VAL A 165 15.20 15.41 4.12
CA VAL A 165 16.58 14.96 4.35
C VAL A 165 16.66 14.71 5.85
N ALA A 166 16.63 13.43 6.24
CA ALA A 166 16.96 13.02 7.59
C ALA A 166 18.45 13.27 7.77
N LEU A 167 18.82 14.51 8.09
CA LEU A 167 20.05 14.79 8.82
C LEU A 167 19.83 14.30 10.25
N SER A 168 19.81 12.99 10.43
CA SER A 168 20.15 12.34 11.69
C SER A 168 21.59 11.86 11.46
N GLY A 169 22.60 12.65 11.81
CA GLY A 169 22.94 12.90 13.21
C GLY A 169 23.90 11.78 13.61
N GLU A 170 25.13 11.88 13.12
CA GLU A 170 26.27 11.15 13.67
C GLU A 170 26.57 11.78 15.03
N GLU A 171 25.94 11.33 16.11
CA GLU A 171 26.37 11.65 17.47
C GLU A 171 25.80 10.59 18.42
N GLU A 172 26.67 10.08 19.31
CA GLU A 172 26.48 9.04 20.33
C GLU A 172 26.73 7.57 19.93
N ASP A 173 28.02 7.21 19.79
CA ASP A 173 28.54 5.98 20.42
C ASP A 173 30.00 6.11 20.90
N GLU A 174 30.34 7.22 21.58
CA GLU A 174 31.67 7.43 22.17
C GLU A 174 31.66 7.52 23.71
N ARG A 175 30.61 7.00 24.38
CA ARG A 175 30.51 7.07 25.85
C ARG A 175 30.23 5.74 26.56
N VAL A 176 30.88 4.63 26.20
CA VAL A 176 31.10 3.52 27.16
C VAL A 176 32.41 2.76 26.90
N GLN A 177 33.55 3.45 26.87
CA GLN A 177 34.85 2.82 27.16
C GLN A 177 35.69 3.76 28.03
N GLY A 178 35.56 3.65 29.35
CA GLY A 178 36.34 4.49 30.25
C GLY A 178 35.93 4.45 31.71
N VAL A 179 35.89 3.27 32.33
CA VAL A 179 36.17 3.14 33.76
C VAL A 179 37.04 1.90 33.94
N ARG A 180 38.35 2.13 34.03
CA ARG A 180 39.28 1.31 34.80
C ARG A 180 39.45 1.98 36.15
#